data_AF-R7GQH4-F1
#
_entry.id   AF-R7GQH4-F1
#
_cell.length_a   1.000
_cell.length_b   1.000
_cell.length_c   1.000
_cell.angle_alpha   90.00
_cell.angle_beta   90.00
_cell.angle_gamma   90.00
#
_symmetry.space_group_name_H-M   'P 1'
#
loop_
_entity.id
_entity.type
_entity.pdbx_description
1 polymer ?
#
loop_
_entity_poly.entity_id
_entity_poly.type
_entity_poly.pdbx_seq_one_letter_code
_entity_poly.pdbx_strand_id
1 'polypeptide(L)'
;MSRRVNRIPVVLDTGNVKELSPEDIKMILRAADMCIMKAGRNMLAKILKGSKDKKVLELKLNECPAYGYYHDMKLADIMHYIDWMIDEDYLRIKYDGRLPLLVFSDEGWEIEKETFAKELYQQFCLDVKENNPRVIHKLIKVNRKVILRILDIIEEEGNKEFIPCLEAYKKLETKRIGRRIIEVEKTIKDKV
;
A
#
# COMPACT_ATOMS: atom_id res chain seq x y z
N MET A 1 -8.97 32.49 21.20
CA MET A 1 -7.52 32.24 21.36
C MET A 1 -7.25 30.77 21.11
N SER A 2 -6.61 30.42 20.00
CA SER A 2 -6.29 29.01 19.68
C SER A 2 -5.17 28.53 20.62
N ARG A 3 -5.40 27.43 21.36
CA ARG A 3 -4.36 26.82 22.20
C ARG A 3 -3.20 26.39 21.29
N ARG A 4 -1.99 26.91 21.52
CA ARG A 4 -0.77 26.42 20.86
C ARG A 4 -0.67 24.91 21.11
N VAL A 5 -0.74 24.12 20.05
CA VAL A 5 -0.60 22.66 20.13
C VAL A 5 0.88 22.33 20.18
N ASN A 6 1.36 21.86 21.35
CA ASN A 6 2.73 21.38 21.50
C ASN A 6 2.88 20.05 20.75
N ARG A 7 3.48 20.12 19.56
CA ARG A 7 3.78 18.98 18.70
C ARG A 7 4.94 18.16 19.27
N ILE A 8 4.85 16.84 19.15
CA ILE A 8 5.98 15.96 19.48
C ILE A 8 7.06 16.22 18.44
N PRO A 9 8.27 16.66 18.83
CA PRO A 9 9.33 16.94 17.86
C PRO A 9 9.74 15.66 17.13
N VAL A 10 10.07 15.82 15.85
CA VAL A 10 10.63 14.76 15.02
C VAL A 10 12.00 15.23 14.60
N VAL A 11 13.01 14.48 15.04
CA VAL A 11 14.38 14.57 14.54
C VAL A 11 14.59 13.33 13.69
N LEU A 12 15.04 13.52 12.45
CA LEU A 12 15.45 12.44 11.55
C LEU A 12 16.91 12.13 11.81
N ASP A 13 17.25 10.85 11.87
CA ASP A 13 18.61 10.36 11.96
C ASP A 13 18.75 9.19 11.00
N THR A 14 19.40 9.44 9.87
CA THR A 14 19.63 8.43 8.81
C THR A 14 20.87 7.56 9.11
N GLY A 15 21.56 7.80 10.24
CA GLY A 15 22.77 7.07 10.59
C GLY A 15 23.84 7.15 9.50
N ASN A 16 24.27 5.98 9.01
CA ASN A 16 25.23 5.87 7.89
C ASN A 16 24.56 5.44 6.57
N VAL A 17 23.23 5.48 6.49
CA VAL A 17 22.49 5.09 5.28
C VAL A 17 22.71 6.15 4.20
N LYS A 18 23.32 5.74 3.09
CA LYS A 18 23.53 6.60 1.91
C LYS A 18 22.45 6.39 0.87
N GLU A 19 22.02 5.16 0.69
CA GLU A 19 21.05 4.74 -0.31
C GLU A 19 20.40 3.43 0.15
N LEU A 20 19.12 3.27 -0.19
CA LEU A 20 18.39 2.01 -0.01
C LEU A 20 18.18 1.34 -1.36
N SER A 21 18.15 0.00 -1.36
CA SER A 21 17.85 -0.74 -2.58
C SER A 21 16.39 -0.49 -3.00
N PRO A 22 16.05 -0.66 -4.30
CA PRO A 22 14.67 -0.56 -4.76
C PRO A 22 13.71 -1.51 -4.02
N GLU A 23 14.19 -2.70 -3.61
CA GLU A 23 13.37 -3.64 -2.85
C GLU A 23 13.17 -3.16 -1.41
N ASP A 24 14.19 -2.59 -0.76
CA ASP A 24 14.05 -2.00 0.58
C ASP A 24 13.04 -0.84 0.57
N ILE A 25 13.13 0.05 -0.42
CA ILE A 25 12.19 1.17 -0.63
C ILE A 25 10.77 0.62 -0.74
N LYS A 26 10.56 -0.36 -1.63
CA LYS A 26 9.27 -1.01 -1.85
C LYS A 26 8.73 -1.66 -0.58
N MET A 27 9.55 -2.42 0.15
CA MET A 27 9.10 -3.13 1.36
C MET A 27 8.79 -2.18 2.52
N ILE A 28 9.51 -1.07 2.64
CA ILE A 28 9.18 -0.02 3.62
C ILE A 28 7.85 0.65 3.26
N LEU A 29 7.63 1.00 2.00
CA LEU A 29 6.37 1.58 1.53
C LEU A 29 5.19 0.62 1.72
N ARG A 30 5.41 -0.67 1.43
CA ARG A 30 4.42 -1.72 1.63
C ARG A 30 4.00 -1.87 3.08
N ALA A 31 4.95 -1.80 4.01
CA ALA A 31 4.65 -1.77 5.44
C ALA A 31 4.01 -0.43 5.87
N ALA A 32 4.39 0.68 5.24
CA ALA A 32 3.89 2.02 5.56
C ALA A 32 2.40 2.19 5.26
N ASP A 33 1.84 1.48 4.26
CA ASP A 33 0.40 1.50 3.95
C ASP A 33 -0.48 1.22 5.19
N MET A 34 -0.02 0.31 6.07
CA MET A 34 -0.71 0.00 7.33
C MET A 34 -0.66 1.15 8.36
N CYS A 35 0.31 2.05 8.23
CA CYS A 35 0.57 3.17 9.14
C CYS A 35 0.02 4.51 8.66
N ILE A 36 -0.27 4.68 7.37
CA ILE A 36 -0.63 5.98 6.79
C ILE A 36 -1.81 6.60 7.53
N MET A 37 -1.62 7.84 7.99
CA MET A 37 -2.61 8.61 8.77
C MET A 37 -3.08 7.93 10.06
N LYS A 38 -2.38 6.92 10.56
CA LYS A 38 -2.75 6.13 11.75
C LYS A 38 -1.63 6.01 12.77
N ALA A 39 -0.37 5.95 12.31
CA ALA A 39 0.78 5.74 13.17
C ALA A 39 2.04 6.45 12.64
N GLY A 40 3.03 6.59 13.51
CA GLY A 40 4.35 7.16 13.19
C GLY A 40 5.43 6.11 12.98
N ARG A 41 6.65 6.59 12.76
CA ARG A 41 7.88 5.83 12.45
C ARG A 41 8.12 4.61 13.35
N ASN A 42 7.94 4.76 14.66
CA ASN A 42 8.15 3.67 15.62
C ASN A 42 7.23 2.46 15.39
N MET A 43 6.00 2.70 14.93
CA MET A 43 5.09 1.59 14.61
C MET A 43 5.54 0.89 13.33
N LEU A 44 5.89 1.67 12.30
CA LEU A 44 6.42 1.14 11.04
C LEU A 44 7.67 0.27 11.28
N ALA A 45 8.61 0.74 12.10
CA ALA A 45 9.80 -0.04 12.46
C ALA A 45 9.45 -1.36 13.15
N LYS A 46 8.44 -1.37 14.02
CA LYS A 46 7.96 -2.59 14.70
C LYS A 46 7.33 -3.59 13.72
N ILE A 47 6.58 -3.11 12.71
CA ILE A 47 6.03 -3.97 11.65
C ILE A 47 7.17 -4.62 10.87
N LEU A 48 8.09 -3.82 10.34
CA LEU A 48 9.22 -4.28 9.55
C LEU A 48 10.15 -5.23 10.34
N LYS A 49 10.31 -5.00 11.64
CA LYS A 49 11.07 -5.89 12.53
C LYS A 49 10.39 -7.22 12.82
N GLY A 50 9.07 -7.33 12.61
CA GLY A 50 8.31 -8.52 13.01
C GLY A 50 8.04 -8.56 14.52
N SER A 51 7.84 -7.40 15.14
CA SER A 51 7.68 -7.27 16.59
C SER A 51 6.38 -7.89 17.11
N LYS A 52 6.47 -8.71 18.16
CA LYS A 52 5.33 -9.28 18.89
C LYS A 52 4.70 -8.29 19.89
N ASP A 53 4.95 -6.99 19.73
CA ASP A 53 4.35 -5.94 20.55
C ASP A 53 2.82 -6.07 20.57
N LYS A 54 2.22 -5.91 21.75
CA LYS A 54 0.78 -6.10 21.96
C LYS A 54 -0.06 -5.30 20.96
N LYS A 55 0.32 -4.05 20.69
CA LYS A 55 -0.44 -3.17 19.79
C LYS A 55 -0.30 -3.57 18.32
N VAL A 56 0.84 -4.14 17.94
CA VAL A 56 1.05 -4.69 16.59
C VAL A 56 0.08 -5.84 16.33
N LEU A 57 -0.06 -6.75 17.30
CA LEU A 57 -0.94 -7.91 17.18
C LEU A 57 -2.42 -7.54 17.31
N GLU A 58 -2.79 -6.66 18.24
CA GLU A 58 -4.18 -6.20 18.42
C GLU A 58 -4.73 -5.50 17.19
N LEU A 59 -3.88 -4.74 16.49
CA LEU A 59 -4.24 -4.05 15.25
C LEU A 59 -4.03 -4.93 14.00
N LYS A 60 -3.67 -6.22 14.18
CA LYS A 60 -3.39 -7.17 13.11
C LYS A 60 -2.35 -6.69 12.10
N LEU A 61 -1.40 -5.89 12.54
CA LEU A 61 -0.34 -5.36 11.68
C LEU A 61 0.66 -6.45 11.28
N ASN A 62 0.61 -7.60 11.96
CA ASN A 62 1.32 -8.82 11.58
C ASN A 62 0.72 -9.54 10.35
N GLU A 63 -0.42 -9.10 9.83
CA GLU A 63 -0.98 -9.58 8.55
C GLU A 63 -0.38 -8.81 7.34
N CYS A 64 0.47 -7.80 7.58
CA CYS A 64 1.15 -7.05 6.53
C CYS A 64 2.12 -7.97 5.75
N PRO A 65 2.16 -7.94 4.40
CA PRO A 65 3.10 -8.73 3.60
C PRO A 65 4.58 -8.46 3.93
N ALA A 66 4.89 -7.25 4.37
CA ALA A 66 6.24 -6.82 4.76
C ALA A 66 6.55 -7.00 6.26
N TYR A 67 5.68 -7.68 7.01
CA TYR A 67 5.90 -7.94 8.43
C TYR A 67 7.13 -8.83 8.64
N GLY A 68 8.10 -8.35 9.43
CA GLY A 68 9.33 -9.10 9.69
C GLY A 68 10.33 -9.13 8.53
N TYR A 69 10.17 -8.28 7.51
CA TYR A 69 11.13 -8.18 6.41
C TYR A 69 12.58 -7.95 6.92
N TYR A 70 12.73 -7.12 7.95
CA TYR A 70 14.00 -6.85 8.63
C TYR A 70 14.12 -7.60 9.98
N HIS A 71 13.65 -8.85 10.05
CA HIS A 71 13.65 -9.63 11.30
C HIS A 71 15.05 -9.83 11.91
N ASP A 72 16.12 -9.74 11.13
CA ASP A 72 17.50 -9.88 11.62
C ASP A 72 18.16 -8.54 12.01
N MET A 73 17.61 -7.41 11.59
CA MET A 73 18.19 -6.08 11.86
C MET A 73 17.83 -5.56 13.26
N LYS A 74 18.64 -4.68 13.82
CA LYS A 74 18.25 -3.99 15.06
C LYS A 74 17.16 -2.97 14.76
N LEU A 75 16.29 -2.71 15.73
CA LEU A 75 15.20 -1.74 15.56
C LEU A 75 15.73 -0.32 15.27
N ALA A 76 16.89 0.04 15.81
CA ALA A 76 17.55 1.32 15.54
C ALA A 76 17.98 1.44 14.07
N ASP A 77 18.54 0.38 13.49
CA ASP A 77 18.96 0.37 12.08
C ASP A 77 17.75 0.51 11.14
N ILE A 78 16.63 -0.14 11.48
CA ILE A 78 15.36 0.01 10.74
C ILE A 78 14.83 1.44 10.85
N MET A 79 14.98 2.09 12.00
CA MET A 79 14.60 3.50 12.16
C MET A 79 15.44 4.41 11.25
N HIS A 80 16.74 4.16 11.10
CA HIS A 80 17.58 4.89 10.15
C HIS A 80 17.09 4.77 8.71
N TYR A 81 16.62 3.57 8.31
CA TYR A 81 16.06 3.35 6.97
C TYR A 81 14.75 4.13 6.78
N ILE A 82 13.86 4.14 7.78
CA ILE A 82 12.61 4.91 7.73
C ILE A 82 12.89 6.42 7.68
N ASP A 83 13.90 6.87 8.42
CA ASP A 83 14.29 8.29 8.44
C ASP A 83 14.86 8.71 7.09
N TRP A 84 15.68 7.85 6.46
CA TRP A 84 16.16 8.05 5.09
C TRP A 84 15.00 8.14 4.09
N MET A 85 13.99 7.27 4.22
CA MET A 85 12.78 7.32 3.38
C MET A 85 12.00 8.63 3.53
N ILE A 86 12.12 9.33 4.67
CA ILE A 86 11.49 10.63 4.88
C ILE A 86 12.38 11.76 4.35
N ASP A 87 13.69 11.64 4.51
CA ASP A 87 14.68 12.61 4.03
C ASP A 87 14.70 12.69 2.51
N GLU A 88 14.62 11.53 1.84
CA GLU A 88 14.53 11.39 0.37
C GLU A 88 13.08 11.52 -0.16
N ASP A 89 12.15 11.99 0.67
CA ASP A 89 10.78 12.32 0.29
C ASP A 89 9.97 11.17 -0.34
N TYR A 90 10.15 9.92 0.07
CA TYR A 90 9.22 8.82 -0.22
C TYR A 90 8.06 8.76 0.79
N LEU A 91 8.35 9.14 2.03
CA LEU A 91 7.40 9.29 3.12
C LEU A 91 7.47 10.72 3.65
N ARG A 92 6.35 11.22 4.17
CA ARG A 92 6.28 12.53 4.84
C ARG A 92 5.63 12.39 6.19
N ILE A 93 5.84 13.41 7.03
CA ILE A 93 5.19 13.50 8.33
C ILE A 93 4.10 14.57 8.26
N LYS A 94 2.89 14.15 8.63
CA LYS A 94 1.74 15.04 8.83
C LYS A 94 1.32 15.01 10.30
N TYR A 95 1.14 16.18 10.89
CA TYR A 95 0.66 16.28 12.26
C TYR A 95 -0.86 16.21 12.31
N ASP A 96 -1.37 15.29 13.14
CA ASP A 96 -2.74 15.31 13.63
C ASP A 96 -2.73 15.70 15.11
N GLY A 97 -3.15 16.93 15.39
CA GLY A 97 -2.91 17.59 16.67
C GLY A 97 -1.42 17.60 17.02
N ARG A 98 -1.04 16.81 18.04
CA ARG A 98 0.35 16.69 18.51
C ARG A 98 1.12 15.51 17.90
N LEU A 99 0.43 14.57 17.25
CA LEU A 99 1.01 13.30 16.84
C LEU A 99 1.58 13.39 15.41
N PRO A 100 2.85 12.98 15.19
CA PRO A 100 3.43 12.86 13.87
C PRO A 100 3.00 11.54 13.23
N LEU A 101 2.19 11.63 12.17
CA LEU A 101 1.69 10.48 11.42
C LEU A 101 2.40 10.41 10.07
N LEU A 102 2.63 9.19 9.60
CA LEU A 102 3.19 8.98 8.27
C LEU A 102 2.13 9.23 7.20
N VAL A 103 2.55 9.83 6.09
CA VAL A 103 1.81 9.90 4.84
C VAL A 103 2.76 9.56 3.70
N PHE A 104 2.25 9.03 2.60
CA PHE A 104 3.05 8.91 1.38
C PHE A 104 3.36 10.30 0.81
N SER A 105 4.54 10.46 0.21
CA SER A 105 4.74 11.49 -0.80
C SER A 105 4.06 11.08 -2.11
N ASP A 106 4.14 11.93 -3.13
CA ASP A 106 3.62 11.56 -4.45
C ASP A 106 4.42 10.40 -5.05
N GLU A 107 5.76 10.43 -4.95
CA GLU A 107 6.63 9.36 -5.46
C GLU A 107 6.44 8.03 -4.70
N GLY A 108 6.46 8.08 -3.36
CA GLY A 108 6.23 6.89 -2.55
C GLY A 108 4.85 6.28 -2.78
N TRP A 109 3.83 7.11 -3.04
CA TRP A 109 2.50 6.62 -3.38
C TRP A 109 2.47 5.92 -4.74
N GLU A 110 3.18 6.42 -5.74
CA GLU A 110 3.21 5.78 -7.06
C GLU A 110 3.86 4.39 -7.01
N ILE A 111 4.95 4.24 -6.24
CA ILE A 111 5.61 2.94 -6.01
C ILE A 111 4.70 1.97 -5.25
N GLU A 112 4.07 2.41 -4.15
CA GLU A 112 3.17 1.56 -3.38
C GLU A 112 1.93 1.16 -4.18
N LYS A 113 1.33 2.11 -4.91
CA LYS A 113 0.16 1.84 -5.76
C LYS A 113 0.47 0.76 -6.79
N GLU A 114 1.64 0.82 -7.43
CA GLU A 114 2.08 -0.19 -8.40
C GLU A 114 2.30 -1.54 -7.73
N THR A 115 2.99 -1.55 -6.58
CA THR A 115 3.30 -2.76 -5.82
C THR A 115 2.02 -3.46 -5.37
N PHE A 116 1.12 -2.72 -4.74
CA PHE A 116 -0.13 -3.26 -4.22
C PHE A 116 -1.08 -3.70 -5.35
N ALA A 117 -1.11 -2.98 -6.47
CA ALA A 117 -1.89 -3.39 -7.64
C ALA A 117 -1.41 -4.73 -8.20
N LYS A 118 -0.10 -4.94 -8.31
CA LYS A 118 0.49 -6.21 -8.79
C LYS A 118 0.20 -7.38 -7.85
N GLU A 119 0.36 -7.19 -6.54
CA GLU A 119 0.02 -8.20 -5.53
C GLU A 119 -1.47 -8.62 -5.63
N LEU A 120 -2.36 -7.64 -5.70
CA LEU A 120 -3.79 -7.90 -5.82
C LEU A 120 -4.14 -8.56 -7.14
N TYR A 121 -3.56 -8.13 -8.26
CA TYR A 121 -3.77 -8.75 -9.56
C TYR A 121 -3.37 -10.22 -9.57
N GLN A 122 -2.20 -10.57 -9.01
CA GLN A 122 -1.75 -11.96 -8.88
C GLN A 122 -2.75 -12.79 -8.07
N GLN A 123 -3.20 -12.27 -6.93
CA GLN A 123 -4.20 -12.94 -6.11
C GLN A 123 -5.54 -13.08 -6.85
N PHE A 124 -5.97 -12.07 -7.60
CA PHE A 124 -7.23 -12.12 -8.34
C PHE A 124 -7.16 -13.08 -9.51
N CYS A 125 -6.00 -13.26 -10.15
CA CYS A 125 -5.83 -14.30 -11.17
C CYS A 125 -6.11 -15.70 -10.60
N LEU A 126 -5.67 -15.97 -9.36
CA LEU A 126 -5.99 -17.22 -8.67
C LEU A 126 -7.48 -17.31 -8.34
N ASP A 127 -8.04 -16.25 -7.74
CA ASP A 127 -9.45 -16.21 -7.35
C ASP A 127 -10.39 -16.41 -8.56
N VAL A 128 -10.06 -15.81 -9.72
CA VAL A 128 -10.82 -15.95 -10.97
C VAL A 128 -10.74 -17.36 -11.53
N LYS A 129 -9.56 -17.98 -11.55
CA LYS A 129 -9.37 -19.38 -11.99
C LYS A 129 -10.18 -20.36 -11.14
N GLU A 130 -10.33 -20.08 -9.85
CA GLU A 130 -11.12 -20.87 -8.92
C GLU A 130 -12.62 -20.51 -8.91
N ASN A 131 -13.05 -19.56 -9.75
CA ASN A 131 -14.41 -19.00 -9.76
C ASN A 131 -14.87 -18.51 -8.36
N ASN A 132 -13.94 -17.91 -7.61
CA ASN A 132 -14.15 -17.50 -6.23
C ASN A 132 -14.84 -16.12 -6.17
N PRO A 133 -16.09 -16.02 -5.69
CA PRO A 133 -16.83 -14.75 -5.66
C PRO A 133 -16.23 -13.71 -4.72
N ARG A 134 -15.27 -14.09 -3.86
CA ARG A 134 -14.59 -13.17 -2.93
C ARG A 134 -13.77 -12.08 -3.64
N VAL A 135 -13.38 -12.30 -4.90
CA VAL A 135 -12.64 -11.29 -5.69
C VAL A 135 -13.37 -9.93 -5.70
N ILE A 136 -14.69 -9.93 -5.86
CA ILE A 136 -15.52 -8.71 -5.91
C ILE A 136 -15.54 -8.03 -4.54
N HIS A 137 -15.68 -8.80 -3.45
CA HIS A 137 -15.69 -8.25 -2.09
C HIS A 137 -14.36 -7.61 -1.70
N LYS A 138 -13.24 -8.12 -2.24
CA LYS A 138 -11.92 -7.51 -2.06
C LYS A 138 -11.83 -6.20 -2.84
N LEU A 139 -12.18 -6.21 -4.13
CA LEU A 139 -12.12 -5.03 -5.01
C LEU A 139 -12.85 -3.80 -4.43
N ILE A 140 -14.05 -3.98 -3.86
CA ILE A 140 -14.85 -2.88 -3.30
C ILE A 140 -14.14 -2.15 -2.13
N LYS A 141 -13.25 -2.84 -1.41
CA LYS A 141 -12.54 -2.29 -0.24
C LYS A 141 -11.22 -1.61 -0.59
N VAL A 142 -10.76 -1.75 -1.83
CA VAL A 142 -9.44 -1.27 -2.28
C VAL A 142 -9.52 0.20 -2.68
N ASN A 143 -8.42 0.92 -2.50
CA ASN A 143 -8.31 2.31 -2.94
C ASN A 143 -8.60 2.42 -4.44
N ARG A 144 -9.46 3.36 -4.83
CA ARG A 144 -9.89 3.53 -6.24
C ARG A 144 -8.73 3.74 -7.22
N LYS A 145 -7.64 4.40 -6.81
CA LYS A 145 -6.45 4.57 -7.66
C LYS A 145 -5.74 3.23 -7.91
N VAL A 146 -5.71 2.35 -6.91
CA VAL A 146 -5.18 0.98 -7.05
C VAL A 146 -6.10 0.15 -7.94
N ILE A 147 -7.43 0.26 -7.79
CA ILE A 147 -8.39 -0.38 -8.70
C ILE A 147 -8.18 0.03 -10.15
N LEU A 148 -8.05 1.33 -10.42
CA LEU A 148 -7.76 1.80 -11.77
C LEU A 148 -6.48 1.19 -12.32
N ARG A 149 -5.41 1.12 -11.52
CA ARG A 149 -4.17 0.48 -11.95
C ARG A 149 -4.34 -1.02 -12.22
N ILE A 150 -5.11 -1.74 -11.40
CA ILE A 150 -5.42 -3.16 -11.65
C ILE A 150 -6.16 -3.34 -12.98
N LEU A 151 -7.11 -2.45 -13.30
CA LEU A 151 -7.81 -2.47 -14.58
C LEU A 151 -6.86 -2.23 -15.77
N ASP A 152 -5.88 -1.34 -15.60
CA ASP A 152 -4.82 -1.12 -16.61
C ASP A 152 -3.99 -2.41 -16.81
N ILE A 153 -3.57 -3.08 -15.73
CA ILE A 153 -2.85 -4.36 -15.81
C ILE A 153 -3.69 -5.44 -16.54
N ILE A 154 -4.98 -5.57 -16.20
CA ILE A 154 -5.88 -6.54 -16.84
C ILE A 154 -6.01 -6.27 -18.35
N GLU A 155 -6.08 -5.00 -18.76
CA GLU A 155 -6.15 -4.59 -20.16
C GLU A 155 -4.85 -4.86 -20.93
N GLU A 156 -3.71 -4.53 -20.32
CA GLU A 156 -2.36 -4.77 -20.85
C GLU A 156 -2.18 -6.27 -21.16
N GLU A 157 -2.43 -7.12 -20.16
CA GLU A 157 -2.30 -8.58 -20.22
C GLU A 157 -3.39 -9.25 -21.09
N GLY A 158 -4.53 -8.59 -21.32
CA GLY A 158 -5.61 -9.14 -22.15
C GLY A 158 -6.31 -10.36 -21.54
N ASN A 159 -6.34 -10.47 -20.21
CA ASN A 159 -6.84 -11.67 -19.54
C ASN A 159 -8.38 -11.78 -19.58
N LYS A 160 -8.90 -12.58 -20.51
CA LYS A 160 -10.35 -12.80 -20.73
C LYS A 160 -11.07 -13.45 -19.56
N GLU A 161 -10.35 -14.18 -18.69
CA GLU A 161 -10.97 -14.85 -17.53
C GLU A 161 -11.60 -13.83 -16.57
N PHE A 162 -11.14 -12.57 -16.61
CA PHE A 162 -11.69 -11.50 -15.78
C PHE A 162 -13.04 -10.96 -16.25
N ILE A 163 -13.50 -11.23 -17.49
CA ILE A 163 -14.72 -10.63 -18.04
C ILE A 163 -15.95 -10.85 -17.13
N PRO A 164 -16.28 -12.08 -16.68
CA PRO A 164 -17.43 -12.29 -15.80
C PRO A 164 -17.31 -11.54 -14.46
N CYS A 165 -16.09 -11.48 -13.90
CA CYS A 165 -15.80 -10.74 -12.67
C CYS A 165 -15.99 -9.23 -12.86
N LEU A 166 -15.48 -8.68 -13.96
CA LEU A 166 -15.61 -7.27 -14.32
C LEU A 166 -17.08 -6.88 -14.55
N GLU A 167 -17.85 -7.72 -15.22
CA GLU A 167 -19.28 -7.49 -15.43
C GLU A 167 -20.07 -7.46 -14.11
N ALA A 168 -19.72 -8.33 -13.16
CA ALA A 168 -20.31 -8.35 -11.84
C ALA A 168 -19.87 -7.13 -11.00
N TYR A 169 -18.58 -6.79 -11.03
CA TYR A 169 -18.02 -5.64 -10.30
C TYR A 169 -18.59 -4.31 -10.81
N LYS A 170 -18.76 -4.16 -12.13
CA LYS A 170 -19.39 -2.98 -12.78
C LYS A 170 -20.78 -2.66 -12.23
N LYS A 171 -21.56 -3.66 -11.83
CA LYS A 171 -22.93 -3.47 -11.27
C LYS A 171 -22.92 -2.86 -9.86
N LEU A 172 -21.80 -2.96 -9.15
CA LEU A 172 -21.67 -2.53 -7.75
C LEU A 172 -20.90 -1.20 -7.60
N GLU A 173 -20.25 -0.75 -8.66
CA GLU A 173 -19.30 0.36 -8.62
C GLU A 173 -19.86 1.69 -9.12
N THR A 174 -19.08 2.75 -8.90
CA THR A 174 -19.42 4.09 -9.41
C THR A 174 -19.43 4.14 -10.94
N LYS A 175 -20.20 5.08 -11.52
CA LYS A 175 -20.22 5.36 -12.97
C LYS A 175 -18.84 5.57 -13.58
N ARG A 176 -17.87 6.10 -12.82
CA ARG A 176 -16.49 6.32 -13.31
C ARG A 176 -15.76 4.99 -13.49
N ILE A 177 -15.77 4.14 -12.46
CA ILE A 177 -15.13 2.82 -12.52
C ILE A 177 -15.86 1.93 -13.54
N GLY A 178 -17.20 1.97 -13.57
CA GLY A 178 -17.98 1.23 -14.55
C GLY A 178 -17.65 1.58 -16.01
N ARG A 179 -17.39 2.85 -16.32
CA ARG A 179 -16.92 3.26 -17.66
C ARG A 179 -15.54 2.67 -18.00
N ARG A 180 -14.58 2.76 -17.06
CA ARG A 180 -13.25 2.17 -17.25
C ARG A 180 -13.34 0.67 -17.49
N ILE A 181 -14.20 -0.04 -16.75
CA ILE A 181 -14.42 -1.48 -16.94
C ILE A 181 -14.95 -1.78 -18.35
N ILE A 182 -15.90 -0.99 -18.87
CA ILE A 182 -16.43 -1.18 -20.23
C ILE A 182 -15.31 -1.02 -21.28
N GLU A 183 -14.42 -0.03 -21.09
CA GLU A 183 -13.27 0.17 -21.98
C GLU A 183 -12.34 -1.05 -21.95
N VAL A 184 -11.97 -1.53 -20.76
CA VAL A 184 -11.14 -2.75 -20.60
C VAL A 184 -11.81 -3.96 -21.25
N GLU A 185 -13.09 -4.22 -20.96
CA GLU A 185 -13.85 -5.33 -21.53
C GLU A 185 -13.82 -5.29 -23.06
N LYS A 186 -13.97 -4.10 -23.66
CA LYS A 186 -13.93 -3.92 -25.11
C LYS A 186 -12.54 -4.21 -25.66
N THR A 187 -11.48 -3.63 -25.09
CA THR A 187 -10.09 -3.86 -25.54
C THR A 187 -9.73 -5.34 -25.48
N ILE A 188 -10.14 -6.06 -24.44
CA ILE A 188 -9.89 -7.50 -24.30
C ILE A 188 -10.63 -8.31 -25.37
N LYS A 189 -11.87 -7.91 -25.71
CA LYS A 189 -12.70 -8.58 -26.74
C LYS A 189 -12.20 -8.29 -28.17
N ASP A 190 -11.62 -7.12 -28.40
CA ASP A 190 -11.10 -6.71 -29.72
C ASP A 190 -9.71 -7.30 -30.03
N LYS A 191 -8.96 -7.76 -29.02
CA LYS A 191 -7.67 -8.48 -29.19
C LYS A 191 -7.84 -9.95 -29.67
N VAL A 192 -9.03 -10.35 -30.12
CA VAL A 192 -9.41 -11.73 -30.49
C VAL A 192 -9.81 -11.77 -31.95
#